data_AF-A0AAQ3URY3-F1
#
_entry.id   AF-A0AAQ3URY3-F1
#
_cell.length_a   1.000
_cell.length_b   1.000
_cell.length_c   1.000
_cell.angle_alpha   90.00
_cell.angle_beta   90.00
_cell.angle_gamma   90.00
#
_symmetry.space_group_name_H-M   'P 1'
#
loop_
_entity.id
_entity.type
_entity.pdbx_description
1 polymer ?
#
loop_
_entity_poly.entity_id
_entity_poly.type
_entity_poly.pdbx_seq_one_letter_code
_entity_poly.pdbx_strand_id
1 'polypeptide(L)'
;MHDPREPHLATLKCILRYIRGTLHLKRILHLQPSSWCDLVVYSDADWAGCPDMRKSTSGYAVFLGDNIVSWSFKRQNTVSRSSTEAEYRVVLMSWPRLLGVAFSSRRATLVYCDNINVVCMSSNLVQHQCTKHTEIDLHFVRERVSFGDLRVLHVPTSSQYTDIFTKGLPPYSRNLDPVSMKITSRAKTEEPVQYPYTTMQLR
;
A
#
# COMPACT_ATOMS: atom_id res chain seq x y z
N MET A 1 16.59 18.92 -11.81
CA MET A 1 15.42 19.00 -12.70
C MET A 1 15.66 20.06 -13.79
N HIS A 2 16.82 20.06 -14.46
CA HIS A 2 17.23 21.18 -15.34
C HIS A 2 17.86 20.76 -16.69
N ASP A 3 17.79 19.48 -17.09
CA ASP A 3 18.26 19.02 -18.41
C ASP A 3 17.30 17.93 -18.96
N PRO A 4 16.12 18.31 -19.51
CA PRO A 4 15.17 17.36 -20.06
C PRO A 4 15.70 16.76 -21.38
N ARG A 5 16.00 15.46 -21.37
CA ARG A 5 16.47 14.71 -22.56
C ARG A 5 15.31 13.98 -23.24
N GLU A 6 15.53 13.48 -24.46
CA GLU A 6 14.60 12.65 -25.23
C GLU A 6 13.83 11.57 -24.41
N PRO A 7 14.45 10.78 -23.51
CA PRO A 7 13.70 9.85 -22.67
C PRO A 7 12.67 10.53 -21.75
N HIS A 8 12.95 11.73 -21.23
CA HIS A 8 12.00 12.48 -20.41
C HIS A 8 10.79 12.94 -21.25
N LEU A 9 11.02 13.35 -22.50
CA LEU A 9 9.95 13.73 -23.42
C LEU A 9 9.08 12.53 -23.83
N ALA A 10 9.70 11.36 -24.04
CA ALA A 10 8.97 10.12 -24.31
C ALA A 10 8.06 9.73 -23.13
N THR A 11 8.58 9.78 -21.90
CA THR A 11 7.79 9.53 -20.68
C THR A 11 6.65 10.52 -20.55
N LEU A 12 6.88 11.82 -20.78
CA LEU A 12 5.84 12.85 -20.75
C LEU A 12 4.74 12.56 -21.78
N LYS A 13 5.11 12.21 -23.01
CA LYS A 13 4.16 11.85 -24.08
C LYS A 13 3.33 10.61 -23.71
N CYS A 14 3.94 9.60 -23.08
CA CYS A 14 3.22 8.43 -22.56
C CYS A 14 2.19 8.82 -21.50
N ILE A 15 2.56 9.68 -20.53
CA ILE A 15 1.65 10.17 -19.50
C ILE A 15 0.47 10.93 -20.13
N LEU A 16 0.74 11.84 -21.07
CA LEU A 16 -0.31 12.62 -21.74
C LEU A 16 -1.26 11.73 -22.57
N ARG A 17 -0.73 10.70 -23.24
CA ARG A 17 -1.54 9.71 -23.97
C ARG A 17 -2.40 8.87 -23.03
N TYR A 18 -1.85 8.47 -21.89
CA TYR A 18 -2.59 7.76 -20.84
C TYR A 18 -3.73 8.62 -20.32
N ILE A 19 -3.47 9.86 -19.90
CA ILE A 19 -4.50 10.79 -19.41
C ILE A 19 -5.60 10.98 -20.45
N ARG A 20 -5.24 11.27 -21.71
CA ARG A 20 -6.21 11.42 -22.82
C ARG A 20 -7.01 10.14 -23.03
N GLY A 21 -6.35 8.99 -22.97
CA GLY A 21 -6.95 7.68 -23.08
C GLY A 21 -7.91 7.38 -21.94
N THR A 22 -7.65 7.85 -20.72
CA THR A 22 -8.47 7.55 -19.53
C THR A 22 -9.54 8.60 -19.23
N LEU A 23 -9.70 9.66 -20.05
CA LEU A 23 -10.73 10.68 -19.83
C LEU A 23 -12.16 10.12 -19.78
N HIS A 24 -12.42 9.01 -20.49
CA HIS A 24 -13.72 8.35 -20.51
C HIS A 24 -13.99 7.52 -19.23
N LEU A 25 -12.95 7.18 -18.46
CA LEU A 25 -13.07 6.54 -17.15
C LEU A 25 -13.48 7.62 -16.14
N LYS A 26 -14.77 8.00 -16.15
CA LYS A 26 -15.41 8.96 -15.23
C LYS A 26 -15.25 8.64 -13.73
N ARG A 27 -14.59 7.54 -13.37
CA ARG A 27 -14.49 7.03 -12.00
C ARG A 27 -13.34 7.63 -11.18
N ILE A 28 -12.42 8.38 -11.79
CA ILE A 28 -11.25 8.94 -11.06
C ILE A 28 -11.63 10.14 -10.17
N LEU A 29 -12.77 10.82 -10.44
CA LEU A 29 -13.11 12.08 -9.77
C LEU A 29 -14.55 12.16 -9.22
N HIS A 30 -15.41 11.18 -9.49
CA HIS A 30 -16.76 11.18 -8.92
C HIS A 30 -16.73 10.54 -7.53
N LEU A 31 -16.84 11.36 -6.50
CA LEU A 31 -17.21 10.91 -5.16
C LEU A 31 -18.60 10.26 -5.25
N GLN A 32 -18.66 8.94 -5.08
CA GLN A 32 -19.93 8.23 -5.00
C GLN A 32 -20.48 8.37 -3.58
N PRO A 33 -21.79 8.67 -3.43
CA PRO A 33 -22.46 8.52 -2.15
C PRO A 33 -22.30 7.07 -1.70
N SER A 34 -21.57 6.85 -0.62
CA SER A 34 -21.41 5.52 -0.04
C SER A 34 -22.15 5.51 1.29
N SER A 35 -22.92 4.43 1.52
CA SER A 35 -23.56 4.18 2.82
C SER A 35 -22.58 3.64 3.87
N TRP A 36 -21.34 3.37 3.46
CA TRP A 36 -20.28 2.75 4.26
C TRP A 36 -19.12 3.73 4.40
N CYS A 37 -18.81 4.12 5.64
CA CYS A 37 -17.68 5.01 5.96
C CYS A 37 -16.49 4.22 6.53
N ASP A 38 -16.21 3.04 5.98
CA ASP A 38 -15.05 2.26 6.40
C ASP A 38 -13.79 2.83 5.72
N LEU A 39 -12.76 3.08 6.54
CA LEU A 39 -11.47 3.60 6.08
C LEU A 39 -10.56 2.43 5.71
N VAL A 40 -10.17 2.37 4.44
CA VAL A 40 -9.31 1.33 3.88
C VAL A 40 -8.05 1.97 3.32
N VAL A 41 -6.90 1.40 3.65
CA VAL A 41 -5.60 1.87 3.20
C VAL A 41 -4.94 0.74 2.44
N TYR A 42 -4.36 1.06 1.30
CA TYR A 42 -3.44 0.19 0.59
C TYR A 42 -2.06 0.78 0.75
N SER A 43 -1.07 -0.05 1.06
CA SER A 43 0.33 0.34 1.17
C SER A 43 1.24 -0.65 0.49
N ASP A 44 2.22 -0.14 -0.24
CA ASP A 44 3.26 -0.92 -0.91
C ASP A 44 4.59 -0.14 -0.92
N ALA A 45 5.70 -0.85 -1.03
CA ALA A 45 7.02 -0.27 -1.23
C ALA A 45 7.85 -1.08 -2.24
N ASP A 46 8.38 -0.39 -3.25
CA ASP A 46 9.40 -0.96 -4.13
C ASP A 46 10.77 -0.88 -3.44
N TRP A 47 11.27 -2.01 -2.96
CA TRP A 47 12.52 -2.09 -2.19
C TRP A 47 13.75 -1.90 -3.08
N ALA A 48 14.60 -0.93 -2.72
CA ALA A 48 15.84 -0.61 -3.43
C ALA A 48 15.65 -0.32 -4.94
N GLY A 49 14.45 0.08 -5.36
CA GLY A 49 14.10 0.35 -6.76
C GLY A 49 14.86 1.50 -7.43
N CYS A 50 15.46 2.41 -6.65
CA CYS A 50 16.33 3.46 -7.18
C CYS A 50 17.77 2.92 -7.37
N PRO A 51 18.29 2.77 -8.61
CA PRO A 51 19.60 2.15 -8.84
C PRO A 51 20.76 2.94 -8.20
N ASP A 52 20.68 4.26 -8.23
CA ASP A 52 21.76 5.15 -7.78
C ASP A 52 21.88 5.21 -6.26
N MET A 53 20.73 5.26 -5.56
CA MET A 53 20.68 5.52 -4.13
C MET A 53 20.25 4.30 -3.31
N ARG A 54 19.79 3.23 -3.97
CA ARG A 54 19.21 2.01 -3.37
C ARG A 54 18.11 2.28 -2.34
N LYS A 55 17.45 3.44 -2.46
CA LYS A 55 16.32 3.84 -1.62
C LYS A 55 15.04 3.25 -2.16
N SER A 56 14.16 2.82 -1.26
CA SER A 56 12.86 2.30 -1.61
C SER A 56 11.89 3.40 -2.02
N THR A 57 10.92 3.08 -2.87
CA THR A 57 9.81 3.97 -3.24
C THR A 57 8.55 3.51 -2.52
N SER A 58 8.05 4.34 -1.60
CA SER A 58 6.82 4.06 -0.85
C SER A 58 5.60 4.60 -1.58
N GLY A 59 4.51 3.85 -1.59
CA GLY A 59 3.22 4.26 -2.12
C GLY A 59 2.08 3.88 -1.17
N TYR A 60 1.13 4.78 -0.96
CA TYR A 60 -0.12 4.44 -0.28
C TYR A 60 -1.32 5.17 -0.88
N ALA A 61 -2.48 4.54 -0.77
CA ALA A 61 -3.78 5.11 -1.09
C ALA A 61 -4.76 4.85 0.05
N VAL A 62 -5.48 5.90 0.45
CA VAL A 62 -6.52 5.89 1.48
C VAL A 62 -7.86 6.05 0.78
N PHE A 63 -8.76 5.12 1.08
CA PHE A 63 -10.12 5.06 0.58
C PHE A 63 -11.11 5.20 1.72
N LEU A 64 -12.15 6.00 1.49
CA LEU A 64 -13.35 6.06 2.33
C LEU A 64 -14.50 5.46 1.52
N GLY A 65 -14.89 4.23 1.86
CA GLY A 65 -15.77 3.43 1.01
C GLY A 65 -15.12 3.20 -0.37
N ASP A 66 -15.82 3.59 -1.44
CA ASP A 66 -15.34 3.45 -2.82
C ASP A 66 -14.48 4.62 -3.31
N ASN A 67 -14.31 5.65 -2.47
CA ASN A 67 -13.73 6.91 -2.86
C ASN A 67 -12.30 7.03 -2.35
N ILE A 68 -11.35 7.34 -3.24
CA ILE A 68 -10.00 7.68 -2.82
C ILE A 68 -9.99 9.10 -2.23
N VAL A 69 -9.53 9.23 -0.98
CA VAL A 69 -9.52 10.50 -0.23
C VAL A 69 -8.11 11.06 -0.05
N SER A 70 -7.09 10.19 -0.06
CA SER A 70 -5.69 10.61 -0.02
C SER A 70 -4.81 9.59 -0.69
N TRP A 71 -3.74 10.03 -1.34
CA TRP A 71 -2.69 9.15 -1.83
C TRP A 71 -1.34 9.83 -1.70
N SER A 72 -0.28 9.04 -1.69
CA SER A 72 1.09 9.56 -1.77
C SER A 72 1.98 8.52 -2.41
N PHE A 73 2.94 9.00 -3.18
CA PHE A 73 4.10 8.22 -3.56
C PHE A 73 5.33 9.05 -3.22
N LYS A 74 6.32 8.45 -2.56
CA LYS A 74 7.53 9.15 -2.14
C LYS A 74 8.67 8.18 -1.98
N ARG A 75 9.85 8.57 -2.46
CA ARG A 75 11.10 7.87 -2.15
C ARG A 75 11.42 8.01 -0.66
N GLN A 76 11.72 6.89 0.00
CA GLN A 76 12.10 6.89 1.42
C GLN A 76 13.37 7.72 1.62
N ASN A 77 13.46 8.43 2.74
CA ASN A 77 14.65 9.24 3.05
C ASN A 77 15.84 8.34 3.42
N THR A 78 15.57 7.23 4.09
CA THR A 78 16.52 6.21 4.54
C THR A 78 16.51 5.00 3.59
N VAL A 79 17.63 4.29 3.54
CA VAL A 79 17.71 2.99 2.85
C VAL A 79 17.14 1.94 3.79
N SER A 80 16.25 1.09 3.27
CA SER A 80 15.70 -0.06 4.00
C SER A 80 16.53 -1.30 3.68
N ARG A 81 16.81 -2.13 4.68
CA ARG A 81 17.66 -3.31 4.58
C ARG A 81 16.87 -4.57 4.19
N SER A 82 15.55 -4.50 4.22
CA SER A 82 14.64 -5.53 3.72
C SER A 82 13.40 -4.92 3.06
N SER A 83 12.70 -5.70 2.23
CA SER A 83 11.39 -5.33 1.68
C SER A 83 10.35 -5.14 2.79
N THR A 84 10.37 -6.05 3.77
CA THR A 84 9.51 -6.00 4.95
C THR A 84 9.66 -4.70 5.73
N GLU A 85 10.90 -4.24 5.99
CA GLU A 85 11.15 -2.93 6.62
C GLU A 85 10.65 -1.77 5.74
N ALA A 86 10.87 -1.85 4.42
CA ALA A 86 10.44 -0.81 3.50
C ALA A 86 8.91 -0.64 3.52
N GLU A 87 8.15 -1.72 3.45
CA GLU A 87 6.69 -1.71 3.50
C GLU A 87 6.15 -1.31 4.87
N TYR A 88 6.78 -1.78 5.95
CA TYR A 88 6.38 -1.41 7.31
C TYR A 88 6.48 0.09 7.56
N ARG A 89 7.53 0.72 7.01
CA ARG A 89 7.68 2.18 7.01
C ARG A 89 6.56 2.89 6.26
N VAL A 90 5.97 2.29 5.23
CA VAL A 90 4.84 2.89 4.51
C VAL A 90 3.60 2.94 5.39
N VAL A 91 3.34 1.87 6.14
CA VAL A 91 2.25 1.84 7.13
C VAL A 91 2.41 2.98 8.13
N LEU A 92 3.62 3.15 8.67
CA LEU A 92 3.96 4.26 9.58
C LEU A 92 3.80 5.63 8.94
N MET A 93 4.25 5.81 7.70
CA MET A 93 4.12 7.06 6.97
C MET A 93 2.66 7.42 6.65
N SER A 94 1.79 6.42 6.50
CA SER A 94 0.37 6.66 6.24
C SER A 94 -0.37 7.16 7.49
N TRP A 95 0.06 6.74 8.69
CA TRP A 95 -0.63 6.98 9.96
C TRP A 95 -1.01 8.43 10.26
N PRO A 96 -0.12 9.44 10.12
CA PRO A 96 -0.50 10.84 10.37
C PRO A 96 -1.63 11.33 9.45
N ARG A 97 -1.68 10.83 8.21
CA ARG A 97 -2.79 11.14 7.30
C ARG A 97 -4.07 10.42 7.68
N LEU A 98 -3.97 9.20 8.20
CA LEU A 98 -5.13 8.47 8.73
C LEU A 98 -5.72 9.21 9.91
N LEU A 99 -4.93 9.75 10.82
CA LEU A 99 -5.46 10.50 11.97
C LEU A 99 -6.33 11.70 11.53
N GLY A 100 -5.94 12.41 10.47
CA GLY A 100 -6.71 13.54 9.94
C GLY A 100 -8.03 13.15 9.27
N VAL A 101 -8.11 11.95 8.68
CA VAL A 101 -9.30 11.46 7.95
C VAL A 101 -10.20 10.57 8.85
N ALA A 102 -9.59 9.84 9.77
CA ALA A 102 -10.25 8.88 10.66
C ALA A 102 -11.03 9.54 11.81
N PHE A 103 -10.93 10.87 11.99
CA PHE A 103 -11.67 11.60 13.03
C PHE A 103 -13.19 11.38 12.96
N SER A 104 -13.71 10.95 11.80
CA SER A 104 -15.14 10.63 11.60
C SER A 104 -15.47 9.13 11.63
N SER A 105 -14.49 8.23 11.69
CA SER A 105 -14.72 6.78 11.71
C SER A 105 -14.73 6.25 13.14
N ARG A 106 -15.80 5.54 13.53
CA ARG A 106 -15.86 4.78 14.80
C ARG A 106 -15.19 3.40 14.71
N ARG A 107 -14.70 3.01 13.53
CA ARG A 107 -14.14 1.68 13.27
C ARG A 107 -12.64 1.75 13.02
N ALA A 108 -11.96 0.67 13.39
CA ALA A 108 -10.54 0.45 13.13
C ALA A 108 -10.22 0.65 11.64
N THR A 109 -9.12 1.33 11.35
CA THR A 109 -8.65 1.52 9.98
C THR A 109 -8.03 0.23 9.46
N LEU A 110 -8.49 -0.23 8.30
CA LEU A 110 -7.94 -1.41 7.64
C LEU A 110 -6.75 -0.99 6.77
N VAL A 111 -5.60 -1.64 6.95
CA VAL A 111 -4.40 -1.44 6.14
C VAL A 111 -4.06 -2.73 5.41
N TYR A 112 -4.10 -2.70 4.08
CA TYR A 112 -3.76 -3.81 3.20
C TYR A 112 -2.32 -3.69 2.71
N CYS A 113 -1.56 -4.76 2.94
CA CYS A 113 -0.19 -4.94 2.44
C CYS A 113 -0.11 -6.28 1.69
N ASP A 114 0.79 -6.39 0.71
CA ASP A 114 1.03 -7.66 0.00
C ASP A 114 2.15 -8.50 0.62
N ASN A 115 2.90 -7.96 1.58
CA ASN A 115 3.89 -8.72 2.33
C ASN A 115 3.33 -9.29 3.64
N ILE A 116 3.19 -10.62 3.67
CA ILE A 116 2.72 -11.38 4.83
C ILE A 116 3.58 -11.13 6.07
N ASN A 117 4.88 -10.83 5.91
CA ASN A 117 5.74 -10.55 7.06
C ASN A 117 5.32 -9.28 7.79
N VAL A 118 4.80 -8.26 7.09
CA VAL A 118 4.29 -7.02 7.69
C VAL A 118 3.06 -7.32 8.57
N VAL A 119 2.16 -8.16 8.08
CA VAL A 119 0.97 -8.62 8.81
C VAL A 119 1.38 -9.41 10.06
N CYS A 120 2.28 -10.37 9.91
CA CYS A 120 2.79 -11.21 10.99
C CYS A 120 3.44 -10.36 12.10
N MET A 121 4.34 -9.44 11.71
CA MET A 121 5.02 -8.54 12.65
C MET A 121 4.05 -7.62 13.39
N SER A 122 2.98 -7.14 12.74
CA SER A 122 1.97 -6.29 13.38
C SER A 122 1.07 -7.04 14.37
N SER A 123 0.86 -8.34 14.17
CA SER A 123 -0.06 -9.18 14.95
C SER A 123 0.56 -9.82 16.20
N ASN A 124 1.77 -9.42 16.60
CA ASN A 124 2.50 -9.99 17.74
C ASN A 124 2.74 -11.51 17.66
N LEU A 125 2.79 -12.10 16.45
CA LEU A 125 3.24 -13.47 16.29
C LEU A 125 4.76 -13.52 16.53
N VAL A 126 5.14 -14.33 17.51
CA VAL A 126 6.47 -14.46 18.12
C VAL A 126 7.58 -14.57 17.05
N GLN A 127 8.22 -13.44 16.72
CA GLN A 127 9.55 -13.41 16.11
C GLN A 127 10.52 -12.79 17.11
N HIS A 128 11.24 -13.64 17.84
CA HIS A 128 12.30 -13.26 18.78
C HIS A 128 13.58 -12.72 18.11
N GLN A 129 13.53 -12.43 16.80
CA GLN A 129 14.66 -12.00 15.98
C GLN A 129 14.43 -10.66 15.28
N CYS A 130 13.62 -9.76 15.85
CA CYS A 130 13.59 -8.39 15.36
C CYS A 130 14.93 -7.71 15.61
N THR A 131 15.53 -7.24 14.52
CA THR A 131 16.76 -6.47 14.52
C THR A 131 16.53 -5.11 15.18
N LYS A 132 17.35 -4.73 16.17
CA LYS A 132 17.25 -3.49 16.98
C LYS A 132 16.96 -2.19 16.21
N HIS A 133 17.25 -2.13 14.91
CA HIS A 133 17.08 -0.92 14.08
C HIS A 133 15.64 -0.70 13.56
N THR A 134 14.74 -1.68 13.70
CA THR A 134 13.31 -1.56 13.30
C THR A 134 12.36 -1.67 14.48
N GLU A 135 12.89 -1.73 15.71
CA GLU A 135 12.15 -2.02 16.93
C GLU A 135 11.15 -0.91 17.29
N ILE A 136 11.57 0.36 17.20
CA ILE A 136 10.72 1.52 17.51
C ILE A 136 9.52 1.60 16.56
N ASP A 137 9.80 1.51 15.26
CA ASP A 137 8.82 1.47 14.18
C ASP A 137 7.78 0.36 14.45
N LEU A 138 8.29 -0.83 14.79
CA LEU A 138 7.49 -2.01 15.07
C LEU A 138 6.58 -1.85 16.29
N HIS A 139 7.11 -1.33 17.40
CA HIS A 139 6.35 -1.06 18.61
C HIS A 139 5.21 -0.08 18.37
N PHE A 140 5.44 0.99 17.60
CA PHE A 140 4.41 1.99 17.34
C PHE A 140 3.18 1.40 16.64
N VAL A 141 3.37 0.64 15.56
CA VAL A 141 2.22 0.05 14.84
C VAL A 141 1.53 -1.00 15.70
N ARG A 142 2.28 -1.81 16.47
CA ARG A 142 1.71 -2.79 17.40
C ARG A 142 0.86 -2.14 18.47
N GLU A 143 1.32 -1.01 19.02
CA GLU A 143 0.57 -0.23 19.98
C GLU A 143 -0.77 0.23 19.38
N ARG A 144 -0.76 0.77 18.14
CA ARG A 144 -2.01 1.14 17.43
C ARG A 144 -2.93 -0.04 17.13
N VAL A 145 -2.37 -1.20 16.80
CA VAL A 145 -3.15 -2.43 16.62
C VAL A 145 -3.77 -2.88 17.94
N SER A 146 -3.02 -2.79 19.05
CA SER A 146 -3.50 -3.18 20.38
C SER A 146 -4.60 -2.26 20.91
N PHE A 147 -4.55 -0.96 20.61
CA PHE A 147 -5.63 -0.02 20.89
C PHE A 147 -6.87 -0.26 20.04
N GLY A 148 -6.75 -1.06 18.97
CA GLY A 148 -7.85 -1.32 18.04
C GLY A 148 -8.07 -0.22 17.01
N ASP A 149 -7.17 0.77 16.91
CA ASP A 149 -7.29 1.85 15.93
C ASP A 149 -6.93 1.38 14.52
N LEU A 150 -6.08 0.35 14.41
CA LEU A 150 -5.50 -0.13 13.16
C LEU A 150 -5.58 -1.66 13.07
N ARG A 151 -5.88 -2.19 11.89
CA ARG A 151 -5.76 -3.62 11.59
C ARG A 151 -5.03 -3.79 10.27
N VAL A 152 -3.92 -4.54 10.30
CA VAL A 152 -3.14 -4.86 9.09
C VAL A 152 -3.60 -6.20 8.54
N LEU A 153 -3.91 -6.25 7.25
CA LEU A 153 -4.36 -7.44 6.54
C LEU A 153 -3.53 -7.67 5.28
N HIS A 154 -3.42 -8.93 4.87
CA HIS A 154 -2.77 -9.28 3.63
C HIS A 154 -3.73 -9.10 2.44
N VAL A 155 -3.22 -8.57 1.33
CA VAL A 155 -3.91 -8.56 0.02
C VAL A 155 -2.97 -9.13 -1.05
N PRO A 156 -3.43 -9.96 -1.99
CA PRO A 156 -2.59 -10.40 -3.09
C PRO A 156 -2.10 -9.22 -3.93
N THR A 157 -0.86 -9.26 -4.43
CA THR A 157 -0.28 -8.21 -5.29
C THR A 157 -1.15 -7.88 -6.50
N SER A 158 -1.88 -8.85 -7.08
CA SER A 158 -2.82 -8.61 -8.18
C SER A 158 -3.97 -7.66 -7.85
N SER A 159 -4.26 -7.48 -6.57
CA SER A 159 -5.32 -6.62 -6.04
C SER A 159 -4.75 -5.42 -5.27
N GLN A 160 -3.44 -5.18 -5.38
CA GLN A 160 -2.75 -4.08 -4.74
C GLN A 160 -2.83 -2.81 -5.61
N TYR A 161 -3.69 -1.87 -5.23
CA TYR A 161 -3.88 -0.63 -6.01
C TYR A 161 -2.65 0.28 -5.97
N THR A 162 -1.77 0.12 -4.99
CA THR A 162 -0.57 0.95 -4.82
C THR A 162 0.61 0.53 -5.68
N ASP A 163 0.53 -0.62 -6.36
CA ASP A 163 1.55 -1.07 -7.32
C ASP A 163 1.83 0.00 -8.39
N ILE A 164 0.81 0.76 -8.79
CA ILE A 164 0.96 1.85 -9.77
C ILE A 164 1.87 2.99 -9.27
N PHE A 165 2.02 3.14 -7.94
CA PHE A 165 2.81 4.20 -7.32
C PHE A 165 4.26 3.80 -7.10
N THR A 166 4.52 2.50 -7.00
CA THR A 166 5.81 1.93 -6.60
C THR A 166 6.52 1.28 -7.78
N LYS A 167 5.77 0.71 -8.73
CA LYS A 167 6.29 0.01 -9.90
C LYS A 167 6.14 0.89 -11.15
N GLY A 168 7.16 0.86 -12.01
CA GLY A 168 7.11 1.51 -13.31
C GLY A 168 6.07 0.84 -14.21
N LEU A 169 5.29 1.65 -14.95
CA LEU A 169 4.39 1.10 -15.97
C LEU A 169 5.23 0.33 -17.02
N PRO A 170 4.85 -0.91 -17.36
CA PRO A 170 5.53 -1.63 -18.44
C PRO A 170 5.46 -0.81 -19.73
N PRO A 171 6.51 -0.87 -20.59
CA PRO A 171 6.49 -0.18 -21.87
C PRO A 171 5.25 -0.64 -22.65
N TYR A 172 4.50 0.34 -23.17
CA TYR A 172 3.27 0.14 -23.93
C TYR A 172 3.48 -0.88 -25.07
N SER A 173 3.13 -2.14 -24.83
CA SER A 173 3.00 -3.13 -25.89
C SER A 173 1.64 -2.90 -26.54
N ARG A 174 1.63 -2.74 -27.87
CA ARG A 174 0.48 -2.32 -28.68
C ARG A 174 -0.78 -3.20 -28.59
N ASN A 175 -0.76 -4.29 -27.81
CA ASN A 175 -1.77 -5.36 -27.82
C ASN A 175 -2.29 -5.73 -26.42
N LEU A 176 -2.35 -4.80 -25.48
CA LEU A 176 -3.10 -5.03 -24.24
C LEU A 176 -4.39 -4.22 -24.28
N ASP A 177 -5.51 -4.95 -24.21
CA ASP A 177 -6.82 -4.39 -23.92
C ASP A 177 -6.68 -3.37 -22.76
N PRO A 178 -7.40 -2.24 -22.81
CA PRO A 178 -7.32 -1.25 -21.75
C PRO A 178 -7.56 -1.98 -20.44
N VAL A 179 -6.58 -1.93 -19.52
CA VAL A 179 -6.70 -2.48 -18.17
C VAL A 179 -8.02 -1.98 -17.64
N SER A 180 -9.02 -2.86 -17.69
CA SER A 180 -10.38 -2.50 -17.35
C SER A 180 -10.33 -2.37 -15.85
N MET A 181 -10.18 -1.12 -15.41
CA MET A 181 -10.28 -0.73 -14.03
C MET A 181 -11.72 -1.09 -13.62
N LYS A 182 -11.95 -2.34 -13.22
CA LYS A 182 -13.02 -2.70 -12.31
C LYS A 182 -12.44 -2.44 -10.93
N ILE A 183 -12.50 -1.18 -10.46
CA ILE A 183 -12.51 -0.92 -9.02
C ILE A 183 -13.87 -1.47 -8.59
N THR A 184 -13.91 -2.78 -8.39
CA THR A 184 -14.90 -3.41 -7.55
C THR A 184 -14.19 -3.52 -6.22
N SER A 185 -14.59 -2.67 -5.28
CA SER A 185 -14.11 -2.58 -3.90
C SER A 185 -14.50 -3.82 -3.11
N ARG A 186 -14.03 -4.97 -3.55
CA ARG A 186 -14.12 -6.20 -2.77
C ARG A 186 -13.04 -7.14 -3.27
N ALA A 187 -11.90 -7.16 -2.59
CA ALA A 187 -11.30 -8.45 -2.32
C ALA A 187 -12.42 -9.25 -1.65
N LYS A 188 -12.89 -10.31 -2.32
CA LYS A 188 -13.83 -11.24 -1.69
C LYS A 188 -13.28 -11.52 -0.30
N THR A 189 -14.10 -11.31 0.72
CA THR A 189 -13.87 -11.88 2.04
C THR A 189 -13.81 -13.39 1.85
N GLU A 190 -12.62 -13.89 1.52
CA GLU A 190 -12.27 -15.27 1.80
C GLU A 190 -12.12 -15.35 3.31
N GLU A 191 -12.80 -16.35 3.87
CA GLU A 191 -12.81 -16.64 5.30
C GLU A 191 -11.39 -16.67 5.87
N PRO A 192 -11.20 -16.30 7.14
CA PRO A 192 -9.87 -16.34 7.75
C PRO A 192 -9.29 -17.73 7.60
N VAL A 193 -8.18 -17.83 6.87
CA VAL A 193 -7.39 -19.07 6.76
C VAL A 193 -6.97 -19.45 8.18
N GLN A 194 -7.60 -20.49 8.72
CA GLN A 194 -7.24 -21.13 9.97
C GLN A 194 -5.83 -21.72 9.80
N TYR A 195 -4.83 -21.07 10.39
CA TYR A 195 -3.51 -21.67 10.52
C TYR A 195 -3.59 -22.82 11.53
N PRO A 196 -3.16 -24.05 11.19
CA PRO A 196 -3.26 -25.17 12.11
C PRO A 196 -2.29 -24.98 13.28
N TYR A 197 -2.85 -24.92 14.48
CA TYR A 197 -2.11 -25.02 15.75
C TYR A 197 -1.36 -26.35 15.78
N THR A 198 -0.04 -26.32 15.65
CA THR A 198 0.79 -27.48 16.01
C THR A 198 1.12 -27.36 17.48
N THR A 199 0.34 -28.06 18.32
CA THR A 199 0.64 -28.26 19.72
C THR A 199 1.87 -29.16 19.83
N MET A 200 3.06 -28.58 20.00
CA MET A 200 4.21 -29.35 20.48
C MET A 200 4.02 -29.59 21.98
N GLN A 201 3.51 -30.78 22.32
CA GLN A 201 3.68 -31.35 23.65
C GLN A 201 5.15 -31.75 23.80
N LEU A 202 5.86 -31.08 24.72
CA LEU A 202 7.16 -31.54 25.20
C LEU A 202 6.91 -32.66 26.23
N ARG A 203 7.38 -33.86 25.91
CA ARG A 203 7.77 -34.88 26.90
C ARG A 203 9.20 -34.60 27.36
#